data_AF-A0A7S4JZ37-F1
#
_entry.id   AF-A0A7S4JZ37-F1
#
_cell.length_a   1.000
_cell.length_b   1.000
_cell.length_c   1.000
_cell.angle_alpha   90.00
_cell.angle_beta   90.00
_cell.angle_gamma   90.00
#
_symmetry.space_group_name_H-M   'P 1'
#
loop_
_entity.id
_entity.type
_entity.pdbx_description
1 polymer ?
#
loop_
_entity_poly.entity_id
_entity_poly.type
_entity_poly.pdbx_seq_one_letter_code
_entity_poly.pdbx_strand_id
1 'polypeptide(L)'
;KKTKWQTSLDVDFKIDFSQEKVLPPLLLAPFGVEWTKGEDGSCPLLGVQKASVGSEGVYFMHHKEGVLVLKRSSSPFSELFATMISTSLSLFPPLSRILCEKMNKQVISDGENMLVSELDLVVVSTIDNVDPSGALRTALAPQKHLVMMEFVEGISLREITSPSFFETLFAGDAGVLRLRNLGKLLYLDVLVNNTDRFPLIWDNEGNFGNVFFDFYGNVVPIDTKVVPIVSEGEEKSFLL
;
A
#
# COMPACT_ATOMS: atom_id res chain seq x y z
N LYS A 1 -4.91 32.44 8.91
CA LYS A 1 -6.05 31.82 8.19
C LYS A 1 -6.20 30.42 8.75
N LYS A 2 -7.30 30.06 9.40
CA LYS A 2 -7.54 28.68 9.84
C LYS A 2 -7.65 27.83 8.58
N THR A 3 -6.70 26.92 8.37
CA THR A 3 -6.77 25.88 7.34
C THR A 3 -8.07 25.13 7.56
N LYS A 4 -9.01 25.31 6.64
CA LYS A 4 -10.29 24.63 6.65
C LYS A 4 -9.98 23.21 6.17
N TRP A 5 -10.02 22.25 7.09
CA TRP A 5 -9.74 20.85 6.80
C TRP A 5 -10.76 20.32 5.79
N GLN A 6 -10.29 19.64 4.75
CA GLN A 6 -11.12 19.03 3.71
C GLN A 6 -10.74 17.55 3.63
N THR A 7 -11.74 16.69 3.76
CA THR A 7 -11.58 15.24 3.89
C THR A 7 -11.75 14.56 2.53
N SER A 8 -11.49 13.26 2.41
CA SER A 8 -11.76 12.45 1.20
C SER A 8 -13.22 12.44 0.71
N LEU A 9 -14.15 13.04 1.47
CA LEU A 9 -15.57 13.18 1.12
C LEU A 9 -15.99 14.61 0.82
N ASP A 10 -15.13 15.60 1.08
CA ASP A 10 -15.23 16.88 0.38
C ASP A 10 -14.76 16.61 -1.05
N VAL A 11 -15.67 16.73 -2.01
CA VAL A 11 -15.41 16.52 -3.46
C VAL A 11 -14.20 17.33 -3.97
N ASP A 12 -13.82 18.36 -3.20
CA ASP A 12 -12.78 19.32 -3.50
C ASP A 12 -11.39 18.96 -2.93
N PHE A 13 -11.27 18.07 -1.94
CA PHE A 13 -9.94 17.66 -1.45
C PHE A 13 -9.29 16.71 -2.46
N LYS A 14 -8.21 17.17 -3.07
CA LYS A 14 -7.36 16.36 -3.93
C LYS A 14 -5.91 16.60 -3.58
N ILE A 15 -5.20 15.49 -3.40
CA ILE A 15 -3.75 15.47 -3.30
C ILE A 15 -3.22 15.78 -4.70
N ASP A 16 -2.38 16.80 -4.80
CA ASP A 16 -1.66 17.09 -6.02
C ASP A 16 -0.39 16.23 -6.07
N PHE A 17 -0.54 14.99 -6.54
CA PHE A 17 0.58 14.04 -6.62
C PHE A 17 1.78 14.56 -7.44
N SER A 18 1.62 15.61 -8.25
CA SER A 18 2.73 16.23 -8.99
C SER A 18 3.62 17.15 -8.13
N GLN A 19 3.11 17.60 -6.98
CA GLN A 19 3.81 18.49 -6.05
C GLN A 19 4.22 17.78 -4.76
N GLU A 20 3.62 16.62 -4.49
CA GLU A 20 3.91 15.88 -3.28
C GLU A 20 5.27 15.18 -3.33
N LYS A 21 5.94 15.15 -2.17
CA LYS A 21 7.14 14.36 -2.02
C LYS A 21 6.76 12.91 -1.76
N VAL A 22 7.41 11.99 -2.48
CA VAL A 22 7.46 10.59 -2.09
C VAL A 22 8.19 10.52 -0.75
N LEU A 23 7.53 9.91 0.24
CA LEU A 23 8.09 9.76 1.56
C LEU A 23 9.28 8.80 1.53
N PRO A 24 10.42 9.15 2.14
CA PRO A 24 11.51 8.20 2.26
C PRO A 24 11.06 6.95 3.06
N PRO A 25 11.50 5.75 2.63
CA PRO A 25 11.26 4.45 3.28
C PRO A 25 11.32 4.41 4.81
N LEU A 26 12.20 5.23 5.41
CA LEU A 26 12.44 5.32 6.85
C LEU A 26 11.19 5.71 7.67
N LEU A 27 10.20 6.34 7.03
CA LEU A 27 8.99 6.83 7.69
C LEU A 27 7.96 5.73 7.93
N LEU A 28 7.97 4.63 7.17
CA LEU A 28 7.10 3.47 7.43
C LEU A 28 7.59 2.59 8.57
N ALA A 29 8.79 2.83 9.11
CA ALA A 29 9.24 2.17 10.32
C ALA A 29 8.20 2.38 11.46
N PRO A 30 8.07 1.44 12.41
CA PRO A 30 7.16 1.57 13.54
C PRO A 30 7.27 2.91 14.29
N PHE A 31 8.42 3.58 14.21
CA PHE A 31 8.69 4.87 14.87
C PHE A 31 9.02 6.00 13.88
N GLY A 32 8.88 5.76 12.58
CA GLY A 32 9.31 6.70 11.55
C GLY A 32 8.39 7.90 11.40
N VAL A 33 7.07 7.67 11.39
CA VAL A 33 6.06 8.73 11.24
C VAL A 33 5.52 9.15 12.59
N GLU A 34 5.63 10.45 12.88
CA GLU A 34 4.97 11.07 14.00
C GLU A 34 3.47 11.22 13.70
N TRP A 35 2.64 10.39 14.34
CA TRP A 35 1.18 10.40 14.13
C TRP A 35 0.44 11.30 15.11
N THR A 36 1.07 11.68 16.22
CA THR A 36 0.47 12.51 17.27
C THR A 36 0.50 13.99 16.91
N LYS A 37 -0.40 14.78 17.51
CA LYS A 37 -0.32 16.24 17.40
C LYS A 37 1.00 16.72 18.00
N GLY A 38 1.65 17.66 17.32
CA GLY A 38 2.83 18.34 17.87
C GLY A 38 2.46 19.16 19.11
N GLU A 39 3.47 19.64 19.84
CA GLU A 39 3.28 20.53 21.00
C GLU A 39 2.48 21.80 20.64
N ASP A 40 2.55 22.23 19.38
CA ASP A 40 1.80 23.36 18.81
C ASP A 40 0.34 23.02 18.47
N GLY A 41 -0.08 21.78 18.68
CA GLY A 41 -1.41 21.25 18.36
C GLY A 41 -1.61 20.95 16.88
N SER A 42 -0.57 21.07 16.04
CA SER A 42 -0.66 20.74 14.62
C SER A 42 -0.90 19.24 14.42
N CYS A 43 -1.87 18.89 13.58
CA CYS A 43 -2.08 17.50 13.18
C CYS A 43 -1.13 17.16 12.04
N PRO A 44 -0.33 16.08 12.15
CA PRO A 44 0.62 15.73 11.12
C PRO A 44 -0.05 15.15 9.87
N LEU A 45 -1.28 14.65 9.99
CA LEU A 45 -2.12 14.27 8.87
C LEU A 45 -2.90 15.49 8.37
N LEU A 46 -2.70 15.84 7.09
CA LEU A 46 -3.30 17.00 6.43
C LEU A 46 -4.65 16.67 5.79
N GLY A 47 -4.82 15.42 5.33
CA GLY A 47 -6.06 14.93 4.75
C GLY A 47 -5.95 13.49 4.28
N VAL A 48 -7.05 12.95 3.78
CA VAL A 48 -7.12 11.63 3.16
C VAL A 48 -7.86 11.77 1.84
N GLN A 49 -7.51 11.00 0.83
CA GLN A 49 -8.22 10.90 -0.46
C GLN A 49 -8.46 9.42 -0.78
N LYS A 50 -9.71 9.04 -1.10
CA LYS A 50 -9.99 7.68 -1.59
C LYS A 50 -9.48 7.56 -3.04
N ALA A 51 -8.86 6.44 -3.38
CA ALA A 51 -8.48 6.16 -4.76
C ALA A 51 -9.73 6.11 -5.66
N SER A 52 -9.64 6.75 -6.83
CA SER A 52 -10.73 6.76 -7.83
C SER A 52 -10.80 5.47 -8.64
N VAL A 53 -9.73 4.68 -8.63
CA VAL A 53 -9.58 3.43 -9.39
C VAL A 53 -9.06 2.35 -8.45
N GLY A 54 -9.55 1.11 -8.62
CA GLY A 54 -9.11 -0.05 -7.85
C GLY A 54 -10.19 -0.61 -6.91
N SER A 55 -9.77 -1.51 -6.01
CA SER A 55 -10.64 -2.13 -5.02
C SER A 55 -11.20 -1.10 -4.02
N GLU A 56 -12.38 -1.37 -3.48
CA GLU A 56 -13.04 -0.53 -2.47
C GLU A 56 -12.27 -0.51 -1.15
N GLY A 57 -11.15 0.19 -1.09
CA GLY A 57 -10.35 0.21 0.12
C GLY A 57 -8.97 0.84 0.05
N VAL A 58 -8.59 1.49 -1.05
CA VAL A 58 -7.31 2.21 -1.12
C VAL A 58 -7.53 3.70 -0.82
N TYR A 59 -6.76 4.22 0.14
CA TYR A 59 -6.82 5.59 0.61
C TYR A 59 -5.41 6.19 0.63
N PHE A 60 -5.24 7.36 0.04
CA PHE A 60 -4.02 8.14 0.11
C PHE A 60 -4.10 9.07 1.32
N MET A 61 -3.16 8.94 2.25
CA MET A 61 -3.04 9.77 3.44
C MET A 61 -2.00 10.85 3.17
N HIS A 62 -2.46 12.11 3.09
CA HIS A 62 -1.57 13.26 2.93
C HIS A 62 -1.02 13.65 4.29
N HIS A 63 0.23 13.28 4.56
CA HIS A 63 0.96 13.61 5.78
C HIS A 63 1.84 14.85 5.54
N LYS A 64 2.20 15.60 6.59
CA LYS A 64 3.04 16.81 6.51
C LYS A 64 4.40 16.56 5.84
N GLU A 65 4.86 15.32 5.84
CA GLU A 65 6.13 14.91 5.23
C GLU A 65 5.96 14.45 3.77
N GLY A 66 4.74 14.05 3.35
CA GLY A 66 4.44 13.44 2.04
C GLY A 66 3.26 12.47 2.08
N VAL A 67 3.13 11.58 1.09
CA VAL A 67 1.95 10.70 0.94
C VAL A 67 2.22 9.26 1.37
N LEU A 68 1.25 8.67 2.08
CA LEU A 68 1.19 7.25 2.41
C LEU A 68 -0.06 6.62 1.81
N VAL A 69 -0.06 5.29 1.67
CA VAL A 69 -1.24 4.54 1.26
C VAL A 69 -1.75 3.70 2.43
N LEU A 70 -3.04 3.77 2.69
CA LEU A 70 -3.78 2.90 3.59
C LEU A 70 -4.73 2.05 2.77
N LYS A 71 -4.60 0.73 2.87
CA LYS A 71 -5.32 -0.23 2.06
C LYS A 71 -6.07 -1.23 2.92
N ARG A 72 -7.34 -1.47 2.58
CA ARG A 72 -8.10 -2.64 3.05
C ARG A 72 -7.63 -3.85 2.26
N SER A 73 -7.29 -4.92 2.98
CA SER A 73 -6.93 -6.20 2.38
C SER A 73 -7.70 -7.34 3.04
N SER A 74 -8.26 -8.22 2.23
CA SER A 74 -8.85 -9.49 2.68
C SER A 74 -7.79 -10.49 3.14
N SER A 75 -6.53 -10.29 2.75
CA SER A 75 -5.42 -11.20 3.00
C SER A 75 -4.11 -10.41 3.25
N PRO A 76 -4.07 -9.56 4.29
CA PRO A 76 -2.98 -8.61 4.52
C PRO A 76 -1.64 -9.30 4.75
N PHE A 77 -1.64 -10.41 5.48
CA PHE A 77 -0.43 -11.19 5.74
C PHE A 77 0.11 -11.86 4.48
N SER A 78 -0.78 -12.30 3.58
CA SER A 78 -0.39 -12.82 2.26
C SER A 78 0.30 -11.75 1.41
N GLU A 79 -0.21 -10.51 1.44
CA GLU A 79 0.42 -9.38 0.73
C GLU A 79 1.79 -9.01 1.32
N LEU A 80 1.89 -8.94 2.65
CA LEU A 80 3.16 -8.67 3.33
C LEU A 80 4.19 -9.78 3.06
N PHE A 81 3.77 -11.04 3.10
CA PHE A 81 4.66 -12.17 2.80
C PHE A 81 5.12 -12.15 1.34
N ALA A 82 4.22 -11.85 0.40
CA ALA A 82 4.57 -11.67 -1.01
C ALA A 82 5.58 -10.52 -1.22
N THR A 83 5.50 -9.45 -0.42
CA THR A 83 6.48 -8.36 -0.40
C THR A 83 7.86 -8.88 -0.01
N MET A 84 7.97 -9.74 1.01
CA MET A 84 9.24 -10.35 1.42
C MET A 84 9.86 -11.23 0.34
N ILE A 85 9.04 -12.04 -0.35
CA ILE A 85 9.49 -12.88 -1.48
C ILE A 85 9.97 -11.99 -2.62
N SER A 86 9.22 -10.92 -2.95
CA SER A 86 9.60 -9.96 -3.98
C SER A 86 10.99 -9.37 -3.74
N THR A 87 11.25 -8.90 -2.50
CA THR A 87 12.57 -8.38 -2.11
C THR A 87 13.68 -9.42 -2.27
N SER A 88 13.40 -10.69 -1.92
CA SER A 88 14.36 -11.79 -2.08
C SER A 88 14.70 -12.07 -3.56
N LEU A 89 13.80 -11.74 -4.49
CA LEU A 89 14.04 -11.81 -5.94
C LEU A 89 14.72 -10.55 -6.50
N SER A 90 15.16 -9.62 -5.63
CA SER A 90 15.69 -8.32 -6.02
C SER A 90 14.69 -7.52 -6.87
N LEU A 91 13.40 -7.61 -6.52
CA LEU A 91 12.37 -6.65 -6.90
C LEU A 91 12.21 -5.66 -5.75
N PHE A 92 11.69 -4.46 -6.05
CA PHE A 92 11.54 -3.39 -5.08
C PHE A 92 10.05 -3.07 -4.92
N PRO A 93 9.28 -3.91 -4.19
CA PRO A 93 7.89 -3.58 -3.87
C PRO A 93 7.83 -2.34 -2.95
N PRO A 94 6.68 -1.65 -2.91
CA PRO A 94 6.47 -0.60 -1.92
C PRO A 94 6.67 -1.19 -0.52
N LEU A 95 7.37 -0.46 0.36
CA LEU A 95 7.44 -0.89 1.75
C LEU A 95 6.04 -0.94 2.35
N SER A 96 5.76 -1.97 3.13
CA SER A 96 4.45 -2.18 3.73
C SER A 96 4.55 -2.71 5.15
N ARG A 97 3.52 -2.43 5.95
CA ARG A 97 3.30 -2.97 7.28
C ARG A 97 1.83 -3.20 7.54
N ILE A 98 1.53 -4.09 8.48
CA ILE A 98 0.16 -4.31 8.93
C ILE A 98 -0.12 -3.43 10.14
N LEU A 99 -1.25 -2.74 10.12
CA LEU A 99 -1.86 -2.08 11.28
C LEU A 99 -2.94 -3.00 11.84
N CYS A 100 -2.99 -3.17 13.16
CA CYS A 100 -3.95 -4.01 13.85
C CYS A 100 -4.90 -3.15 14.69
N GLU A 101 -6.23 -3.34 14.57
CA GLU A 101 -7.21 -2.44 15.22
C GLU A 101 -7.12 -2.43 16.76
N LYS A 102 -6.67 -3.53 17.36
CA LYS A 102 -6.23 -3.69 18.76
C LYS A 102 -6.10 -5.18 19.02
N MET A 103 -4.95 -5.62 19.55
CA MET A 103 -5.05 -6.63 20.61
C MET A 103 -5.66 -5.92 21.83
N ASN A 104 -6.65 -6.54 22.46
CA ASN A 104 -7.31 -6.00 23.65
C ASN A 104 -6.28 -5.47 24.66
N LYS A 105 -6.68 -4.45 25.44
CA LYS A 105 -5.98 -3.79 26.56
C LYS A 105 -5.51 -4.73 27.70
N GLN A 106 -5.32 -6.01 27.45
CA GLN A 106 -4.84 -7.01 28.39
C GLN A 106 -3.41 -7.36 27.96
N VAL A 107 -2.44 -7.32 28.89
CA VAL A 107 -0.99 -7.49 28.68
C VAL A 107 -0.35 -6.12 28.30
N ILE A 108 0.36 -5.37 29.15
CA ILE A 108 1.35 -5.72 30.19
C ILE A 108 1.30 -4.69 31.33
N SER A 109 0.94 -5.10 32.55
CA SER A 109 1.19 -4.33 33.79
C SER A 109 2.63 -4.47 34.31
N ASP A 110 3.46 -5.22 33.59
CA ASP A 110 4.77 -5.67 34.05
C ASP A 110 5.87 -5.04 33.20
N GLY A 111 6.02 -3.71 33.33
CA GLY A 111 7.30 -2.98 33.23
C GLY A 111 8.04 -2.87 31.89
N GLU A 112 7.97 -3.83 30.98
CA GLU A 112 8.79 -3.85 29.76
C GLU A 112 8.02 -4.50 28.60
N ASN A 113 7.98 -3.82 27.44
CA ASN A 113 7.35 -4.19 26.14
C ASN A 113 5.93 -3.65 25.87
N MET A 114 5.80 -2.32 25.78
CA MET A 114 4.55 -1.65 25.40
C MET A 114 4.78 -0.59 24.31
N LEU A 115 5.00 -0.98 23.05
CA LEU A 115 5.26 0.00 21.97
C LEU A 115 4.47 -0.22 20.67
N VAL A 116 3.99 -1.43 20.35
CA VAL A 116 3.33 -1.68 19.05
C VAL A 116 1.84 -1.33 19.07
N SER A 117 1.13 -1.53 20.19
CA SER A 117 -0.33 -1.30 20.28
C SER A 117 -0.74 0.18 20.32
N GLU A 118 0.18 1.08 20.69
CA GLU A 118 -0.13 2.52 20.75
C GLU A 118 -0.16 3.15 19.36
N LEU A 119 0.75 2.76 18.47
CA LEU A 119 0.88 3.40 17.17
C LEU A 119 -0.36 3.22 16.28
N ASP A 120 -0.94 2.02 16.26
CA ASP A 120 -2.12 1.71 15.46
C ASP A 120 -3.35 2.50 15.92
N LEU A 121 -3.48 2.69 17.24
CA LEU A 121 -4.51 3.54 17.83
C LEU A 121 -4.29 5.00 17.50
N VAL A 122 -3.04 5.44 17.47
CA VAL A 122 -2.70 6.81 17.12
C VAL A 122 -3.11 7.08 15.68
N VAL A 123 -2.78 6.21 14.71
CA VAL A 123 -3.20 6.37 13.30
C VAL A 123 -4.72 6.53 13.19
N VAL A 124 -5.50 5.66 13.82
CA VAL A 124 -6.97 5.73 13.80
C VAL A 124 -7.49 7.00 14.45
N SER A 125 -6.93 7.41 15.60
CA SER A 125 -7.31 8.67 16.25
C SER A 125 -6.93 9.91 15.43
N THR A 126 -5.86 9.81 14.65
CA THR A 126 -5.39 10.87 13.76
C THR A 126 -6.27 10.98 12.53
N ILE A 127 -6.80 9.86 12.04
CA ILE A 127 -7.87 9.83 11.03
C ILE A 127 -9.10 10.57 11.53
N ASP A 128 -9.55 10.36 12.78
CA ASP A 128 -10.73 11.06 13.32
C ASP A 128 -10.55 12.60 13.37
N ASN A 129 -9.31 13.09 13.47
CA ASN A 129 -9.03 14.54 13.39
C ASN A 129 -9.25 15.11 11.98
N VAL A 130 -9.00 14.30 10.93
CA VAL A 130 -9.13 14.72 9.53
C VAL A 130 -10.39 14.20 8.85
N ASP A 131 -11.16 13.33 9.49
CA ASP A 131 -12.49 12.90 9.07
C ASP A 131 -13.50 12.95 10.23
N PRO A 132 -13.98 14.16 10.61
CA PRO A 132 -14.97 14.32 11.67
C PRO A 132 -16.30 13.62 11.39
N SER A 133 -16.57 13.25 10.13
CA SER A 133 -17.79 12.53 9.75
C SER A 133 -17.77 11.06 10.20
N GLY A 134 -16.58 10.50 10.45
CA GLY A 134 -16.38 9.10 10.78
C GLY A 134 -16.67 8.14 9.63
N ALA A 135 -16.81 8.63 8.41
CA ALA A 135 -17.13 7.82 7.23
C ALA A 135 -15.96 6.95 6.79
N LEU A 136 -14.72 7.47 6.82
CA LEU A 136 -13.50 6.70 6.61
C LEU A 136 -13.39 5.61 7.68
N ARG A 137 -13.62 5.96 8.95
CA ARG A 137 -13.66 4.98 10.04
C ARG A 137 -14.69 3.90 9.79
N THR A 138 -15.89 4.27 9.35
CA THR A 138 -16.97 3.32 9.01
C THR A 138 -16.57 2.40 7.85
N ALA A 139 -15.88 2.94 6.84
CA ALA A 139 -15.41 2.17 5.70
C ALA A 139 -14.27 1.20 6.06
N LEU A 140 -13.42 1.57 7.03
CA LEU A 140 -12.30 0.76 7.51
C LEU A 140 -12.71 -0.25 8.59
N ALA A 141 -13.73 0.04 9.39
CA ALA A 141 -14.18 -0.74 10.55
C ALA A 141 -14.42 -2.24 10.30
N PRO A 142 -14.87 -2.71 9.11
CA PRO A 142 -15.00 -4.15 8.86
C PRO A 142 -13.66 -4.91 8.82
N GLN A 143 -12.52 -4.23 8.82
CA GLN A 143 -11.20 -4.86 8.70
C GLN A 143 -10.47 -4.89 10.03
N LYS A 144 -10.12 -6.10 10.51
CA LYS A 144 -9.28 -6.26 11.71
C LYS A 144 -7.85 -5.78 11.50
N HIS A 145 -7.41 -5.79 10.25
CA HIS A 145 -6.05 -5.51 9.82
C HIS A 145 -6.10 -4.60 8.59
N LEU A 146 -5.26 -3.57 8.58
CA LEU A 146 -5.08 -2.68 7.45
C LEU A 146 -3.63 -2.79 6.95
N VAL A 147 -3.42 -2.58 5.66
CA VAL A 147 -2.06 -2.49 5.10
C VAL A 147 -1.73 -1.01 4.97
N MET A 148 -0.67 -0.56 5.64
CA MET A 148 -0.09 0.76 5.41
C MET A 148 1.17 0.57 4.55
N MET A 149 1.28 1.32 3.47
CA MET A 149 2.36 1.17 2.52
C MET A 149 2.85 2.49 1.94
N GLU A 150 4.04 2.44 1.36
CA GLU A 150 4.67 3.54 0.64
C GLU A 150 3.82 3.95 -0.56
N PHE A 151 3.68 5.25 -0.76
CA PHE A 151 3.19 5.76 -2.02
C PHE A 151 4.30 5.70 -3.06
N VAL A 152 4.07 4.97 -4.15
CA VAL A 152 5.01 4.91 -5.27
C VAL A 152 4.49 5.82 -6.38
N GLU A 153 5.24 6.89 -6.66
CA GLU A 153 5.00 7.70 -7.85
C GLU A 153 5.42 6.94 -9.10
N GLY A 154 4.54 6.89 -10.09
CA GLY A 154 4.78 6.14 -11.31
C GLY A 154 3.55 5.98 -12.18
N ILE A 155 3.62 4.98 -13.07
CA ILE A 155 2.56 4.67 -14.03
C ILE A 155 2.36 3.16 -14.12
N SER A 156 1.11 2.71 -14.22
CA SER A 156 0.84 1.30 -14.50
C SER A 156 1.02 0.98 -15.98
N LEU A 157 1.31 -0.29 -16.30
CA LEU A 157 1.39 -0.75 -17.69
C LEU A 157 0.08 -0.51 -18.45
N ARG A 158 -1.07 -0.59 -17.76
CA ARG A 158 -2.39 -0.29 -18.35
C ARG A 158 -2.51 1.17 -18.82
N GLU A 159 -1.87 2.10 -18.13
CA GLU A 159 -1.95 3.54 -18.44
C GLU A 159 -1.00 3.95 -19.59
N ILE A 160 -0.07 3.08 -19.97
CA ILE A 160 0.82 3.29 -21.11
C ILE A 160 0.05 3.08 -22.41
N THR A 161 -0.51 4.17 -22.94
CA THR A 161 -1.29 4.16 -24.19
C THR A 161 -0.49 4.65 -25.40
N SER A 162 0.66 5.31 -25.18
CA SER A 162 1.50 5.86 -26.24
C SER A 162 2.58 4.87 -26.69
N PRO A 163 2.63 4.47 -27.97
CA PRO A 163 3.68 3.60 -28.49
C PRO A 163 5.08 4.18 -28.31
N SER A 164 5.25 5.51 -28.51
CA SER A 164 6.57 6.15 -28.37
C SER A 164 7.06 6.15 -26.92
N PHE A 165 6.14 6.26 -25.96
CA PHE A 165 6.49 6.11 -24.55
C PHE A 165 6.91 4.68 -24.22
N PHE A 166 6.17 3.69 -24.74
CA PHE A 166 6.53 2.28 -24.57
C PHE A 166 7.92 1.96 -25.15
N GLU A 167 8.18 2.41 -26.38
CA GLU A 167 9.50 2.26 -27.02
C GLU A 167 10.60 2.92 -26.18
N THR A 168 10.35 4.13 -25.66
CA THR A 168 11.31 4.83 -24.80
C THR A 168 11.53 4.09 -23.47
N LEU A 169 10.47 3.55 -22.87
CA LEU A 169 10.54 2.80 -21.62
C LEU A 169 11.35 1.51 -21.77
N PHE A 170 11.37 0.89 -22.94
CA PHE A 170 12.09 -0.37 -23.17
C PHE A 170 13.31 -0.23 -24.10
N ALA A 171 13.76 0.99 -24.39
CA ALA A 171 14.95 1.24 -25.20
C ALA A 171 16.26 1.08 -24.41
N GLY A 172 17.31 0.65 -25.13
CA GLY A 172 18.68 0.59 -24.63
C GLY A 172 18.90 -0.38 -23.45
N ASP A 173 20.04 -0.23 -22.77
CA ASP A 173 20.44 -1.11 -21.67
C ASP A 173 19.49 -1.05 -20.46
N ALA A 174 18.94 0.13 -20.17
CA ALA A 174 17.93 0.29 -19.13
C ALA A 174 16.66 -0.48 -19.45
N GLY A 175 16.21 -0.45 -20.71
CA GLY A 175 15.07 -1.25 -21.19
C GLY A 175 15.30 -2.76 -21.05
N VAL A 176 16.51 -3.24 -21.37
CA VAL A 176 16.89 -4.65 -21.15
C VAL A 176 16.80 -5.03 -19.67
N LEU A 177 17.25 -4.15 -18.76
CA LEU A 177 17.14 -4.39 -17.32
C LEU A 177 15.67 -4.42 -16.87
N ARG A 178 14.82 -3.53 -17.37
CA ARG A 178 13.37 -3.51 -17.09
C ARG A 178 12.70 -4.80 -17.56
N LEU A 179 13.01 -5.28 -18.78
CA LEU A 179 12.50 -6.55 -19.28
C LEU A 179 12.94 -7.74 -18.42
N ARG A 180 14.19 -7.74 -17.92
CA ARG A 180 14.64 -8.76 -16.97
C ARG A 180 13.88 -8.70 -15.65
N ASN A 181 13.61 -7.51 -15.14
CA ASN A 181 12.82 -7.33 -13.91
C ASN A 181 11.34 -7.71 -14.12
N LEU A 182 10.76 -7.47 -15.30
CA LEU A 182 9.46 -8.03 -15.67
C LEU A 182 9.50 -9.57 -15.68
N GLY A 183 10.56 -10.17 -16.22
CA GLY A 183 10.75 -11.64 -16.14
C GLY A 183 10.76 -12.18 -14.72
N LYS A 184 11.43 -11.47 -13.78
CA LYS A 184 11.40 -11.81 -12.35
C LYS A 184 10.00 -11.65 -11.75
N LEU A 185 9.24 -10.63 -12.17
CA LEU A 185 7.87 -10.41 -11.74
C LEU A 185 6.94 -11.54 -12.19
N LEU A 186 7.07 -12.00 -13.44
CA LEU A 186 6.33 -13.16 -13.96
C LEU A 186 6.68 -14.43 -13.18
N TYR A 187 7.97 -14.64 -12.89
CA TYR A 187 8.42 -15.76 -12.07
C TYR A 187 7.82 -15.71 -10.65
N LEU A 188 7.82 -14.52 -10.02
CA LEU A 188 7.18 -14.31 -8.72
C LEU A 188 5.71 -14.70 -8.78
N ASP A 189 4.96 -14.24 -9.80
CA ASP A 189 3.54 -14.53 -9.91
C ASP A 189 3.26 -16.03 -10.01
N VAL A 190 4.06 -16.77 -10.79
CA VAL A 190 3.94 -18.24 -10.85
C VAL A 190 4.28 -18.87 -9.49
N LEU A 191 5.35 -18.42 -8.85
CA LEU A 191 5.83 -18.96 -7.57
C LEU A 191 4.80 -18.81 -6.45
N VAL A 192 4.15 -17.66 -6.35
CA VAL A 192 3.13 -17.38 -5.31
C VAL A 192 1.70 -17.66 -5.79
N ASN A 193 1.58 -18.18 -7.01
CA ASN A 193 0.31 -18.41 -7.70
C ASN A 193 -0.60 -17.16 -7.71
N ASN A 194 0.00 -15.98 -7.93
CA ASN A 194 -0.74 -14.74 -8.07
C ASN A 194 -1.43 -14.68 -9.44
N THR A 195 -2.69 -15.10 -9.46
CA THR A 195 -3.46 -15.23 -10.69
C THR A 195 -3.91 -13.89 -11.27
N ASP A 196 -3.83 -12.78 -10.55
CA ASP A 196 -4.50 -11.54 -10.96
C ASP A 196 -3.69 -10.73 -11.98
N ARG A 197 -2.35 -10.75 -11.94
CA ARG A 197 -1.53 -9.78 -12.68
C ARG A 197 -1.36 -10.12 -14.16
N PHE A 198 -0.87 -11.32 -14.47
CA PHE A 198 -0.58 -11.76 -15.83
C PHE A 198 -1.31 -13.08 -16.14
N PRO A 199 -1.84 -13.24 -17.37
CA PRO A 199 -2.52 -14.46 -17.79
C PRO A 199 -1.51 -15.52 -18.25
N LEU A 200 -0.66 -16.01 -17.33
CA LEU A 200 0.44 -16.93 -17.67
C LEU A 200 -0.05 -18.37 -17.87
N ILE A 201 -0.17 -19.09 -16.76
CA ILE A 201 -0.64 -20.49 -16.71
C ILE A 201 -2.11 -20.56 -16.24
N TRP A 202 -2.74 -19.41 -16.06
CA TRP A 202 -4.12 -19.27 -15.59
C TRP A 202 -4.99 -18.75 -16.72
N ASP A 203 -6.25 -19.20 -16.74
CA ASP A 203 -7.25 -18.75 -17.70
C ASP A 203 -7.95 -17.47 -17.17
N ASN A 204 -7.29 -16.33 -17.37
CA ASN A 204 -7.85 -15.00 -17.09
C ASN A 204 -7.34 -13.96 -18.10
N GLU A 205 -7.80 -12.71 -17.98
CA GLU A 205 -7.38 -11.61 -18.87
C GLU A 205 -6.18 -10.81 -18.33
N GLY A 206 -5.73 -11.12 -17.12
CA GLY A 206 -4.74 -10.35 -16.37
C GLY A 206 -5.24 -8.99 -15.88
N ASN A 207 -4.40 -8.34 -15.07
CA ASN A 207 -4.64 -7.02 -14.50
C ASN A 207 -3.34 -6.21 -14.61
N PHE A 208 -3.09 -5.67 -15.81
CA PHE A 208 -1.90 -4.83 -16.07
C PHE A 208 -1.87 -3.53 -15.26
N GLY A 209 -2.95 -3.19 -14.55
CA GLY A 209 -2.93 -2.12 -13.53
C GLY A 209 -1.98 -2.46 -12.37
N ASN A 210 -1.76 -3.75 -12.09
CA ASN A 210 -0.88 -4.25 -11.04
C ASN A 210 0.57 -4.46 -11.52
N VAL A 211 0.90 -4.00 -12.73
CA VAL A 211 2.28 -3.91 -13.24
C VAL A 211 2.66 -2.44 -13.21
N PHE A 212 3.47 -2.02 -12.25
CA PHE A 212 3.79 -0.62 -12.05
C PHE A 212 5.24 -0.30 -12.40
N PHE A 213 5.46 0.89 -12.94
CA PHE A 213 6.79 1.45 -13.17
C PHE A 213 6.93 2.72 -12.33
N ASP A 214 7.95 2.80 -11.49
CA ASP A 214 8.21 4.02 -10.72
C ASP A 214 8.67 5.17 -11.64
N PHE A 215 8.87 6.36 -11.06
CA PHE A 215 9.40 7.54 -11.78
C PHE A 215 10.73 7.29 -12.52
N TYR A 216 11.56 6.36 -12.04
CA TYR A 216 12.82 5.96 -12.69
C TYR A 216 12.63 4.83 -13.73
N GLY A 217 11.39 4.35 -13.89
CA GLY A 217 10.99 3.25 -14.74
C GLY A 217 11.40 1.88 -14.20
N ASN A 218 11.73 1.73 -12.92
CA ASN A 218 11.93 0.42 -12.32
C ASN A 218 10.59 -0.31 -12.22
N VAL A 219 10.63 -1.63 -12.38
CA VAL A 219 9.46 -2.49 -12.20
C VAL A 219 9.15 -2.60 -10.71
N VAL A 220 7.95 -2.18 -10.31
CA VAL A 220 7.46 -2.21 -8.93
C VAL A 220 6.30 -3.21 -8.82
N PRO A 221 6.47 -4.33 -8.10
CA PRO A 221 5.36 -5.22 -7.76
C PRO A 221 4.39 -4.50 -6.84
N ILE A 222 3.15 -4.32 -7.29
CA ILE A 222 2.05 -3.87 -6.44
C ILE A 222 0.96 -4.94 -6.38
N ASP A 223 0.18 -4.91 -5.30
CA ASP A 223 -0.97 -5.81 -5.09
C ASP A 223 -0.63 -7.30 -5.29
N THR A 224 0.58 -7.71 -4.87
CA THR A 224 1.00 -9.11 -4.93
C THR A 224 0.39 -9.86 -3.74
N LYS A 225 -0.21 -11.02 -4.00
CA LYS A 225 -0.74 -11.92 -2.97
C LYS A 225 -0.31 -13.36 -3.24
N VAL A 226 -0.09 -14.12 -2.19
CA VAL A 226 0.09 -15.57 -2.24
C VAL A 226 -1.28 -16.26 -2.25
N VAL A 227 -1.50 -17.12 -3.24
CA VAL A 227 -2.72 -17.93 -3.38
C VAL A 227 -2.33 -19.41 -3.44
N PRO A 228 -2.15 -20.10 -2.32
CA PRO A 228 -1.65 -21.47 -2.35
C PRO A 228 -2.57 -22.40 -3.15
N ILE A 229 -1.99 -23.27 -3.97
CA ILE A 229 -2.69 -24.40 -4.59
C ILE A 229 -2.72 -25.52 -3.55
N VAL A 230 -3.91 -25.83 -3.05
CA VAL A 230 -4.14 -26.87 -2.04
C VAL A 230 -4.76 -28.10 -2.71
N SER A 231 -4.44 -29.30 -2.22
CA SER A 231 -5.01 -30.52 -2.77
C SER A 231 -6.50 -30.63 -2.47
N GLU A 232 -7.27 -31.26 -3.37
CA GLU A 232 -8.69 -31.50 -3.12
C GLU A 232 -8.87 -32.40 -1.89
N GLY A 233 -9.66 -31.93 -0.92
CA GLY A 233 -9.97 -32.69 0.30
C GLY A 233 -9.16 -32.30 1.54
N GLU A 234 -8.13 -31.46 1.42
CA GLU A 234 -7.51 -30.83 2.58
C GLU A 234 -8.35 -29.64 3.05
N GLU A 235 -8.76 -29.65 4.32
CA GLU A 235 -9.43 -28.50 4.93
C GLU A 235 -8.55 -27.26 4.75
N LYS A 236 -9.18 -26.17 4.29
CA LYS A 236 -8.54 -24.86 4.14
C LYS A 236 -8.29 -24.21 5.52
N SER A 237 -7.53 -24.86 6.39
CA SER A 237 -7.06 -24.26 7.64
C SER A 237 -5.71 -23.54 7.41
N PHE A 238 -5.64 -22.68 6.40
CA PHE A 238 -4.54 -21.74 6.29
C PHE A 238 -4.94 -20.48 7.07
N LEU A 239 -4.68 -20.51 8.38
CA LEU A 239 -4.64 -19.30 9.20
C LEU A 239 -3.35 -18.55 8.84
N LEU A 240 -3.43 -17.71 7.81
CA LEU A 240 -2.60 -16.51 7.67
C LEU A 240 -3.50 -15.29 7.78
#